data_AF-M4SWM7-F1
#
_entry.id   AF-M4SWM7-F1
#
_cell.length_a   1.000
_cell.length_b   1.000
_cell.length_c   1.000
_cell.angle_alpha   90.00
_cell.angle_beta   90.00
_cell.angle_gamma   90.00
#
_symmetry.space_group_name_H-M   'P 1'
#
loop_
_entity.id
_entity.type
_entity.pdbx_description
1 polymer ?
#
loop_
_entity_poly.entity_id
_entity_poly.type
_entity_poly.pdbx_seq_one_letter_code
_entity_poly.pdbx_strand_id
1 'polypeptide(L)'
;MFKKKTGENEYHGMLPDSTKDHGVWADMWPRWHKAIKALEVDKKKQDLAQADLKQLSDDETAALRAHLKPVLAKILQIEQARANLQQALAKPDASQLKETLQTTVFSAAGKTKANVQYNDAFRMSGCTNYESCCNITPGTGKAKSVAAVVACLCSRASGNAADGACGQRTGLSTAWAVASPVPITKITKAVAFCPGTMNAELTSQRLEAPLSGLTRQMKIVGTDGYLKEFKATKRSCEDSNGLCVKYTSFTGKDGKAFEDIPWVNTLLTQVTELK
;
A
#
# COMPACT_ATOMS: atom_id res chain seq x y z
N MET A 1 -34.36 37.37 2.94
CA MET A 1 -32.93 37.02 3.10
C MET A 1 -32.41 36.20 1.92
N PHE A 2 -32.94 35.01 1.65
CA PHE A 2 -32.43 34.16 0.56
C PHE A 2 -32.95 34.51 -0.84
N LYS A 3 -34.15 35.11 -0.96
CA LYS A 3 -34.69 35.59 -2.23
C LYS A 3 -34.06 36.93 -2.62
N LYS A 4 -33.73 37.09 -3.90
CA LYS A 4 -33.33 38.37 -4.48
C LYS A 4 -34.55 39.29 -4.63
N LYS A 5 -34.31 40.60 -4.74
CA LYS A 5 -35.36 41.62 -4.91
C LYS A 5 -35.98 41.62 -6.32
N THR A 6 -35.33 41.02 -7.31
CA THR A 6 -35.76 40.98 -8.72
C THR A 6 -35.97 39.53 -9.15
N GLY A 7 -37.16 39.23 -9.69
CA GLY A 7 -37.52 37.91 -10.24
C GLY A 7 -38.21 36.96 -9.25
N GLU A 8 -39.32 36.35 -9.66
CA GLU A 8 -39.90 35.21 -8.94
C GLU A 8 -38.89 34.05 -8.95
N ASN A 9 -38.61 33.49 -7.77
CA ASN A 9 -37.72 32.34 -7.56
C ASN A 9 -36.21 32.56 -7.81
N GLU A 10 -35.75 33.82 -7.84
CA GLU A 10 -34.32 34.07 -7.78
C GLU A 10 -33.77 34.05 -6.34
N TYR A 11 -32.79 33.19 -6.08
CA TYR A 11 -32.13 33.07 -4.78
C TYR A 11 -30.67 33.52 -4.83
N HIS A 12 -30.17 34.07 -3.73
CA HIS A 12 -28.76 34.45 -3.57
C HIS A 12 -27.88 33.20 -3.49
N GLY A 13 -27.05 32.97 -4.53
CA GLY A 13 -26.11 31.83 -4.58
C GLY A 13 -24.95 31.92 -3.60
N MET A 14 -24.63 33.12 -3.13
CA MET A 14 -23.62 33.42 -2.11
C MET A 14 -24.22 34.34 -1.06
N LEU A 15 -23.62 34.37 0.14
CA LEU A 15 -24.01 35.27 1.21
C LEU A 15 -23.91 36.72 0.69
N PRO A 16 -24.98 37.53 0.73
CA PRO A 16 -24.92 38.90 0.22
C PRO A 16 -23.95 39.75 1.03
N ASP A 17 -23.15 40.58 0.37
CA ASP A 17 -22.14 41.46 1.01
C ASP A 17 -22.74 42.39 2.08
N SER A 18 -24.03 42.72 1.96
CA SER A 18 -24.79 43.52 2.93
C SER A 18 -25.17 42.76 4.21
N THR A 19 -24.87 41.46 4.30
CA THR A 19 -25.22 40.60 5.43
C THR A 19 -23.98 40.30 6.27
N LYS A 20 -24.03 40.60 7.57
CA LYS A 20 -22.95 40.27 8.50
C LYS A 20 -22.86 38.76 8.68
N ASP A 21 -21.69 38.18 8.47
CA ASP A 21 -21.44 36.79 8.84
C ASP A 21 -21.30 36.66 10.36
N HIS A 22 -22.08 35.76 10.94
CA HIS A 22 -22.04 35.43 12.36
C HIS A 22 -21.11 34.24 12.66
N GLY A 23 -20.16 33.97 11.77
CA GLY A 23 -19.08 32.99 11.92
C GLY A 23 -19.41 31.59 11.39
N VAL A 24 -20.65 31.34 10.98
CA VAL A 24 -21.09 30.05 10.40
C VAL A 24 -21.93 30.22 9.13
N TRP A 25 -22.24 31.47 8.75
CA TRP A 25 -23.19 31.72 7.67
C TRP A 25 -22.55 31.54 6.32
N ALA A 26 -21.29 31.95 6.14
CA ALA A 26 -20.56 31.69 4.90
C ALA A 26 -20.48 30.18 4.60
N ASP A 27 -20.10 29.36 5.58
CA ASP A 27 -19.96 27.91 5.43
C ASP A 27 -21.29 27.20 5.17
N MET A 28 -22.36 27.67 5.81
CA MET A 28 -23.69 27.07 5.69
C MET A 28 -24.47 27.58 4.47
N TRP A 29 -24.09 28.70 3.88
CA TRP A 29 -24.81 29.32 2.77
C TRP A 29 -25.03 28.38 1.58
N PRO A 30 -24.02 27.63 1.08
CA PRO A 30 -24.22 26.72 -0.04
C PRO A 30 -25.25 25.62 0.28
N ARG A 31 -25.26 25.12 1.52
CA ARG A 31 -26.22 24.11 2.00
C ARG A 31 -27.63 24.68 2.06
N TRP A 32 -27.80 25.86 2.66
CA TRP A 32 -29.11 26.53 2.73
C TRP A 32 -29.64 26.91 1.35
N HIS A 33 -28.78 27.42 0.47
CA HIS A 33 -29.14 27.76 -0.91
C HIS A 33 -29.61 26.51 -1.68
N LYS A 34 -28.90 25.38 -1.56
CA LYS A 34 -29.33 24.10 -2.15
C LYS A 34 -30.67 23.62 -1.57
N ALA A 35 -30.84 23.69 -0.25
CA ALA A 35 -32.08 23.30 0.41
C ALA A 35 -33.27 24.15 -0.06
N ILE A 36 -33.10 25.47 -0.14
CA ILE A 36 -34.14 26.39 -0.58
C ILE A 36 -34.49 26.20 -2.06
N LYS A 37 -33.50 25.96 -2.93
CA LYS A 37 -33.76 25.59 -4.33
C LYS A 37 -34.54 24.28 -4.45
N ALA A 38 -34.29 23.34 -3.55
CA ALA A 38 -34.99 22.07 -3.52
C ALA A 38 -36.37 22.12 -2.86
N LEU A 39 -36.71 23.22 -2.17
CA LEU A 39 -37.98 23.41 -1.45
C LEU A 39 -38.99 24.16 -2.33
N GLU A 40 -39.61 23.42 -3.24
CA GLU A 40 -40.86 23.84 -3.87
C GLU A 40 -42.03 23.68 -2.89
N VAL A 41 -43.13 24.43 -3.07
CA VAL A 41 -44.27 24.41 -2.14
C VAL A 41 -44.84 23.00 -1.97
N ASP A 42 -44.93 22.23 -3.06
CA ASP A 42 -45.43 20.86 -3.03
C ASP A 42 -44.45 19.89 -2.36
N LYS A 43 -43.15 20.10 -2.56
CA LYS A 43 -42.11 19.33 -1.88
C LYS A 43 -42.09 19.57 -0.38
N LYS A 44 -42.26 20.82 0.07
CA LYS A 44 -42.42 21.12 1.50
C LYS A 44 -43.61 20.38 2.10
N LYS A 45 -44.76 20.36 1.41
CA LYS A 45 -45.96 19.64 1.87
C LYS A 45 -45.71 18.13 1.92
N GLN A 46 -45.03 17.58 0.92
CA GLN A 46 -44.67 16.17 0.83
C GLN A 46 -43.71 15.77 1.97
N ASP A 47 -42.63 16.53 2.19
CA ASP A 47 -41.63 16.24 3.23
C ASP A 47 -42.27 16.26 4.63
N LEU A 48 -43.15 17.23 4.89
CA LEU A 48 -43.92 17.31 6.14
C LEU A 48 -44.89 16.13 6.29
N ALA A 49 -45.58 15.74 5.21
CA ALA A 49 -46.47 14.59 5.23
C ALA A 49 -45.73 13.26 5.46
N GLN A 50 -44.52 13.11 4.90
CA GLN A 50 -43.66 11.94 5.14
C GLN A 50 -43.15 11.85 6.57
N ALA A 51 -43.04 12.99 7.26
CA ALA A 51 -42.70 13.05 8.67
C ALA A 51 -43.92 12.92 9.60
N ASP A 52 -45.11 12.61 9.07
CA ASP A 52 -46.40 12.63 9.79
C ASP A 52 -46.74 13.98 10.45
N LEU A 53 -46.17 15.07 9.95
CA LEU A 53 -46.39 16.44 10.41
C LEU A 53 -47.40 17.16 9.51
N LYS A 54 -48.68 16.79 9.61
CA LYS A 54 -49.74 17.45 8.81
C LYS A 54 -50.27 18.68 9.55
N GLN A 55 -50.17 19.85 8.89
CA GLN A 55 -50.68 21.15 9.36
C GLN A 55 -50.23 21.54 10.77
N LEU A 56 -48.98 22.01 10.88
CA LEU A 56 -48.47 22.63 12.10
C LEU A 56 -49.00 24.06 12.22
N SER A 57 -49.48 24.42 13.41
CA SER A 57 -49.64 25.81 13.83
C SER A 57 -48.28 26.52 13.91
N ASP A 58 -48.31 27.85 14.09
CA ASP A 58 -47.09 28.64 14.25
C ASP A 58 -46.30 28.23 15.51
N ASP A 59 -47.00 27.93 16.60
CA ASP A 59 -46.39 27.49 17.87
C ASP A 59 -45.77 26.09 17.75
N GLU A 60 -46.44 25.14 17.11
CA GLU A 60 -45.89 23.81 16.85
C GLU A 60 -44.70 23.87 15.89
N THR A 61 -44.74 24.77 14.90
CA THR A 61 -43.61 25.03 14.02
C THR A 61 -42.41 25.58 14.80
N ALA A 62 -42.64 26.50 15.74
CA ALA A 62 -41.59 27.05 16.59
C ALA A 62 -40.98 25.99 17.51
N ALA A 63 -41.81 25.17 18.15
CA ALA A 63 -41.38 24.06 19.00
C ALA A 63 -40.59 23.01 18.23
N LEU A 64 -41.06 22.61 17.03
CA LEU A 64 -40.36 21.69 16.15
C LEU A 64 -38.98 22.22 15.76
N ARG A 65 -38.88 23.50 15.37
CA ARG A 65 -37.58 24.13 15.07
C ARG A 65 -36.66 24.11 16.27
N ALA A 66 -37.16 24.41 17.46
CA ALA A 66 -36.36 24.36 18.69
C ALA A 66 -35.84 22.94 18.97
N HIS A 67 -36.67 21.91 18.73
CA HIS A 67 -36.28 20.52 18.89
C HIS A 67 -35.27 20.04 17.84
N LEU A 68 -35.42 20.46 16.58
CA LEU A 68 -34.52 20.06 15.49
C LEU A 68 -33.15 20.74 15.55
N LYS A 69 -33.06 21.95 16.11
CA LYS A 69 -31.79 22.69 16.22
C LYS A 69 -30.62 21.86 16.80
N PRO A 70 -30.73 21.25 18.01
CA PRO A 70 -29.65 20.44 18.56
C PRO A 70 -29.36 19.18 17.74
N VAL A 71 -30.39 18.56 17.13
CA VAL A 71 -30.23 17.37 16.27
C VAL A 71 -29.43 17.72 15.01
N LEU A 72 -29.79 18.81 14.33
CA LEU A 72 -29.10 19.28 13.13
C LEU A 72 -27.67 19.72 13.46
N ALA A 73 -27.42 20.35 14.62
CA ALA A 73 -26.08 20.67 15.06
C ALA A 73 -25.21 19.42 15.22
N LYS A 74 -25.76 18.34 15.81
CA LYS A 74 -25.05 17.06 15.96
C LYS A 74 -24.80 16.38 14.62
N ILE A 75 -25.77 16.42 13.68
CA ILE A 75 -25.59 15.89 12.32
C ILE A 75 -24.45 16.63 11.61
N LEU A 76 -24.39 17.97 11.72
CA LEU A 76 -23.31 18.76 11.13
C LEU A 76 -21.94 18.37 11.70
N GLN A 77 -21.84 18.16 13.02
CA GLN A 77 -20.60 17.68 13.64
C GLN A 77 -20.20 16.30 13.13
N ILE A 78 -21.15 15.37 13.00
CA ILE A 78 -20.89 14.02 12.47
C ILE A 78 -20.44 14.09 11.00
N GLU A 79 -21.07 14.93 10.19
CA GLU A 79 -20.69 15.10 8.79
C GLU A 79 -19.30 15.72 8.64
N GLN A 80 -18.95 16.71 9.47
CA GLN A 80 -17.61 17.29 9.50
C GLN A 80 -16.57 16.26 9.96
N ALA A 81 -16.85 15.53 11.04
CA ALA A 81 -15.99 14.45 11.50
C ALA A 81 -15.80 13.38 10.41
N ARG A 82 -16.89 13.01 9.71
CA ARG A 82 -16.83 12.08 8.58
C ARG A 82 -16.00 12.62 7.44
N ALA A 83 -16.17 13.89 7.04
CA ALA A 83 -15.39 14.49 5.96
C ALA A 83 -13.89 14.51 6.28
N ASN A 84 -13.54 14.82 7.54
CA ASN A 84 -12.17 14.78 8.03
C ASN A 84 -11.60 13.36 8.03
N LEU A 85 -12.41 12.37 8.43
CA LEU A 85 -12.01 10.96 8.40
C LEU A 85 -11.98 10.38 6.99
N GLN A 86 -12.75 10.91 6.04
CA GLN A 86 -12.88 10.33 4.71
C GLN A 86 -11.56 10.36 3.91
N GLN A 87 -10.71 11.36 4.15
CA GLN A 87 -9.34 11.37 3.58
C GLN A 87 -8.45 10.31 4.25
N ALA A 88 -8.54 10.15 5.58
CA ALA A 88 -7.76 9.16 6.32
C ALA A 88 -8.24 7.71 6.08
N LEU A 89 -9.51 7.52 5.73
CA LEU A 89 -10.14 6.23 5.43
C LEU A 89 -10.25 5.95 3.93
N ALA A 90 -9.70 6.84 3.09
CA ALA A 90 -9.67 6.61 1.66
C ALA A 90 -8.83 5.36 1.40
N LYS A 91 -9.48 4.33 0.84
CA LYS A 91 -8.76 3.11 0.47
C LYS A 91 -7.66 3.45 -0.55
N PRO A 92 -6.45 2.88 -0.42
CA PRO A 92 -5.43 3.05 -1.44
C PRO A 92 -5.96 2.56 -2.79
N ASP A 93 -5.56 3.25 -3.87
CA ASP A 93 -5.94 2.86 -5.22
C ASP A 93 -5.42 1.45 -5.52
N ALA A 94 -6.33 0.52 -5.80
CA ALA A 94 -5.99 -0.88 -6.01
C ALA A 94 -5.05 -1.10 -7.21
N SER A 95 -5.12 -0.25 -8.23
CA SER A 95 -4.24 -0.30 -9.40
C SER A 95 -2.84 0.19 -9.02
N GLN A 96 -2.73 1.30 -8.29
CA GLN A 96 -1.44 1.80 -7.81
C GLN A 96 -0.76 0.83 -6.84
N LEU A 97 -1.52 0.23 -5.92
CA LEU A 97 -1.04 -0.81 -5.02
C LEU A 97 -0.53 -2.01 -5.81
N LYS A 98 -1.28 -2.45 -6.82
CA LYS A 98 -0.88 -3.55 -7.70
C LYS A 98 0.41 -3.23 -8.47
N GLU A 99 0.51 -2.04 -9.08
CA GLU A 99 1.71 -1.62 -9.80
C GLU A 99 2.93 -1.51 -8.89
N THR A 100 2.75 -1.01 -7.68
CA THR A 100 3.79 -0.94 -6.65
C THR A 100 4.27 -2.33 -6.30
N LEU A 101 3.36 -3.26 -5.98
CA LEU A 101 3.71 -4.65 -5.66
C LEU A 101 4.40 -5.35 -6.83
N GLN A 102 3.93 -5.16 -8.06
CA GLN A 102 4.57 -5.71 -9.26
C GLN A 102 5.98 -5.16 -9.43
N THR A 103 6.16 -3.86 -9.22
CA THR A 103 7.46 -3.21 -9.30
C THR A 103 8.39 -3.69 -8.19
N THR A 104 7.92 -3.84 -6.95
CA THR A 104 8.76 -4.31 -5.85
C THR A 104 9.12 -5.80 -5.98
N VAL A 105 8.20 -6.62 -6.46
CA VAL A 105 8.40 -8.08 -6.56
C VAL A 105 9.11 -8.48 -7.84
N PHE A 106 8.76 -7.89 -8.97
CA PHE A 106 9.21 -8.25 -10.32
C PHE A 106 9.96 -7.12 -11.05
N SER A 107 10.28 -6.03 -10.34
CA SER A 107 11.06 -4.88 -10.82
C SER A 107 10.41 -3.94 -11.83
N ALA A 108 9.20 -4.22 -12.32
CA ALA A 108 8.43 -3.27 -13.13
C ALA A 108 6.92 -3.54 -13.07
N ALA A 109 6.13 -2.48 -13.29
CA ALA A 109 4.68 -2.57 -13.43
C ALA A 109 4.29 -3.53 -14.57
N GLY A 110 3.19 -4.27 -14.39
CA GLY A 110 2.71 -5.26 -15.36
C GLY A 110 3.53 -6.56 -15.44
N LYS A 111 4.69 -6.63 -14.77
CA LYS A 111 5.47 -7.87 -14.69
C LYS A 111 4.84 -8.88 -13.71
N THR A 112 5.12 -10.14 -13.96
CA THR A 112 4.60 -11.31 -13.26
C THR A 112 5.68 -12.38 -13.18
N LYS A 113 5.39 -13.48 -12.48
CA LYS A 113 6.26 -14.67 -12.45
C LYS A 113 6.61 -15.22 -13.85
N ALA A 114 5.74 -15.01 -14.85
CA ALA A 114 5.91 -15.56 -16.19
C ALA A 114 6.82 -14.71 -17.09
N ASN A 115 6.93 -13.40 -16.84
CA ASN A 115 7.55 -12.45 -17.77
C ASN A 115 8.53 -11.47 -17.11
N VAL A 116 8.89 -11.70 -15.84
CA VAL A 116 10.00 -11.01 -15.18
C VAL A 116 11.26 -11.08 -16.05
N GLN A 117 12.01 -9.98 -16.12
CA GLN A 117 13.22 -9.87 -16.93
C GLN A 117 14.45 -9.68 -16.05
N TYR A 118 15.61 -10.07 -16.58
CA TYR A 118 16.88 -10.03 -15.84
C TYR A 118 17.32 -8.59 -15.54
N ASN A 119 17.27 -7.73 -16.55
CA ASN A 119 17.63 -6.30 -16.46
C ASN A 119 16.75 -5.52 -15.47
N ASP A 120 15.53 -5.99 -15.25
CA ASP A 120 14.62 -5.44 -14.26
C ASP A 120 15.03 -5.96 -12.86
N ALA A 121 15.19 -7.28 -12.70
CA ALA A 121 15.50 -7.95 -11.43
C ALA A 121 16.88 -7.60 -10.85
N PHE A 122 17.90 -7.48 -11.71
CA PHE A 122 19.28 -7.18 -11.34
C PHE A 122 19.82 -5.94 -12.07
N ARG A 123 20.62 -5.13 -11.36
CA ARG A 123 21.44 -4.09 -12.00
C ARG A 123 22.55 -4.77 -12.81
N MET A 124 22.50 -4.65 -14.14
CA MET A 124 23.46 -5.30 -15.05
C MET A 124 24.93 -4.92 -14.76
N SER A 125 25.20 -3.67 -14.37
CA SER A 125 26.57 -3.27 -14.03
C SER A 125 27.01 -3.87 -12.70
N GLY A 126 27.93 -4.83 -12.75
CA GLY A 126 28.59 -5.42 -11.58
C GLY A 126 27.88 -6.62 -10.95
N CYS A 127 26.87 -7.20 -11.60
CA CYS A 127 26.36 -8.54 -11.29
C CYS A 127 26.92 -9.51 -12.35
N THR A 128 28.20 -9.85 -12.21
CA THR A 128 28.99 -10.65 -13.17
C THR A 128 29.18 -12.09 -12.73
N ASN A 129 28.92 -12.38 -11.47
CA ASN A 129 29.11 -13.66 -10.81
C ASN A 129 28.09 -13.81 -9.66
N TYR A 130 27.91 -15.03 -9.13
CA TYR A 130 26.93 -15.32 -8.06
C TYR A 130 27.05 -14.36 -6.89
N GLU A 131 28.26 -14.23 -6.36
CA GLU A 131 28.57 -13.42 -5.19
C GLU A 131 28.19 -11.95 -5.41
N SER A 132 28.59 -11.36 -6.54
CA SER A 132 28.34 -9.96 -6.88
C SER A 132 26.86 -9.61 -7.03
N CYS A 133 26.02 -10.61 -7.31
CA CYS A 133 24.59 -10.44 -7.46
C CYS A 133 23.83 -10.65 -6.14
N CYS A 134 24.29 -11.59 -5.31
CA CYS A 134 23.63 -12.03 -4.08
C CYS A 134 24.24 -11.43 -2.80
N ASN A 135 25.35 -10.70 -2.91
CA ASN A 135 25.87 -9.78 -1.90
C ASN A 135 25.29 -8.38 -2.17
N ILE A 136 24.26 -8.04 -1.40
CA ILE A 136 23.51 -6.81 -1.51
C ILE A 136 24.11 -5.80 -0.53
N THR A 137 24.60 -4.68 -1.05
CA THR A 137 24.85 -3.50 -0.21
C THR A 137 23.61 -2.60 -0.28
N PRO A 138 23.01 -2.18 0.85
CA PRO A 138 21.90 -1.23 0.82
C PRO A 138 22.22 0.01 -0.04
N GLY A 139 21.25 0.46 -0.85
CA GLY A 139 21.40 1.62 -1.75
C GLY A 139 22.25 1.42 -3.03
N THR A 140 23.14 0.42 -3.07
CA THR A 140 23.98 0.11 -4.26
C THR A 140 23.83 -1.32 -4.78
N GLY A 141 23.00 -2.09 -4.09
CA GLY A 141 22.76 -3.52 -4.28
C GLY A 141 22.29 -3.87 -5.69
N LYS A 142 22.75 -5.01 -6.17
CA LYS A 142 22.50 -5.44 -7.54
C LYS A 142 21.17 -6.17 -7.69
N ALA A 143 20.74 -6.95 -6.69
CA ALA A 143 19.38 -7.49 -6.62
C ALA A 143 18.39 -6.37 -6.21
N LYS A 144 17.46 -6.03 -7.11
CA LYS A 144 16.53 -4.89 -6.93
C LYS A 144 15.13 -5.29 -6.46
N SER A 145 14.79 -6.58 -6.52
CA SER A 145 13.44 -7.06 -6.25
C SER A 145 13.41 -8.37 -5.47
N VAL A 146 12.21 -8.69 -4.97
CA VAL A 146 11.96 -9.96 -4.27
C VAL A 146 12.28 -11.15 -5.19
N ALA A 147 11.97 -11.09 -6.48
CA ALA A 147 12.29 -12.18 -7.42
C ALA A 147 13.81 -12.42 -7.53
N ALA A 148 14.63 -11.37 -7.48
CA ALA A 148 16.09 -11.50 -7.47
C ALA A 148 16.60 -12.15 -6.17
N VAL A 149 16.05 -11.75 -5.02
CA VAL A 149 16.35 -12.35 -3.71
C VAL A 149 15.97 -13.83 -3.69
N VAL A 150 14.77 -14.17 -4.16
CA VAL A 150 14.31 -15.57 -4.30
C VAL A 150 15.24 -16.36 -5.22
N ALA A 151 15.68 -15.78 -6.34
CA ALA A 151 16.64 -16.43 -7.24
C ALA A 151 17.96 -16.74 -6.52
N CYS A 152 18.50 -15.82 -5.72
CA CYS A 152 19.68 -16.06 -4.89
C CYS A 152 19.46 -17.16 -3.85
N LEU A 153 18.32 -17.16 -3.16
CA LEU A 153 18.00 -18.19 -2.14
C LEU A 153 17.75 -19.59 -2.72
N CYS A 154 17.44 -19.68 -4.02
CA CYS A 154 17.03 -20.91 -4.68
C CYS A 154 18.02 -21.44 -5.72
N SER A 155 19.04 -20.67 -6.09
CA SER A 155 20.04 -21.06 -7.09
C SER A 155 21.33 -21.49 -6.40
N ARG A 156 21.90 -22.62 -6.82
CA ARG A 156 23.21 -23.06 -6.33
C ARG A 156 24.34 -22.36 -7.07
N ALA A 157 25.35 -21.94 -6.33
CA ALA A 157 26.68 -21.69 -6.87
C ALA A 157 27.38 -23.06 -7.03
N SER A 158 27.71 -23.43 -8.27
CA SER A 158 28.44 -24.65 -8.67
C SER A 158 28.15 -26.00 -7.94
N GLY A 159 29.04 -26.99 -8.08
CA GLY A 159 28.77 -28.45 -8.13
C GLY A 159 28.34 -29.17 -6.85
N ASN A 160 28.45 -28.55 -5.67
CA ASN A 160 28.47 -29.28 -4.38
C ASN A 160 27.41 -28.83 -3.34
N ALA A 161 26.36 -28.12 -3.76
CA ALA A 161 25.26 -27.69 -2.89
C ALA A 161 24.11 -28.71 -2.87
N ALA A 162 23.32 -28.72 -1.79
CA ALA A 162 22.16 -29.59 -1.64
C ALA A 162 21.07 -29.26 -2.68
N ASP A 163 20.76 -30.21 -3.56
CA ASP A 163 19.63 -30.10 -4.48
C ASP A 163 18.31 -29.90 -3.71
N GLY A 164 17.36 -29.17 -4.32
CA GLY A 164 15.99 -29.10 -3.78
C GLY A 164 15.74 -28.07 -2.68
N ALA A 165 16.65 -27.12 -2.41
CA ALA A 165 16.50 -26.12 -1.34
C ALA A 165 15.23 -25.24 -1.41
N CYS A 166 14.65 -25.05 -2.60
CA CYS A 166 13.35 -24.41 -2.80
C CYS A 166 12.27 -25.38 -3.35
N GLY A 167 12.41 -26.69 -3.09
CA GLY A 167 11.37 -27.70 -3.34
C GLY A 167 11.53 -28.58 -4.59
N GLN A 168 12.70 -28.64 -5.23
CA GLN A 168 12.91 -29.56 -6.37
C GLN A 168 13.05 -31.01 -5.89
N ARG A 169 12.09 -31.90 -6.17
CA ARG A 169 12.25 -33.36 -5.99
C ARG A 169 13.12 -34.02 -7.05
N THR A 170 13.26 -33.41 -8.23
CA THR A 170 14.17 -33.83 -9.29
C THR A 170 15.06 -32.63 -9.59
N GLY A 171 16.35 -32.75 -9.29
CA GLY A 171 17.33 -31.69 -9.47
C GLY A 171 17.19 -31.08 -10.86
N LEU A 172 16.69 -29.85 -10.91
CA LEU A 172 17.08 -28.99 -12.01
C LEU A 172 18.60 -28.97 -11.96
N SER A 173 19.25 -29.28 -13.09
CA SER A 173 20.70 -29.14 -13.30
C SER A 173 21.16 -27.67 -13.24
N THR A 174 20.54 -26.87 -12.39
CA THR A 174 20.67 -25.43 -12.36
C THR A 174 21.82 -24.99 -11.50
N ALA A 175 23.01 -25.57 -11.70
CA ALA A 175 24.25 -24.87 -11.38
C ALA A 175 24.16 -23.48 -12.00
N TRP A 176 24.23 -22.46 -11.16
CA TRP A 176 24.69 -21.18 -11.64
C TRP A 176 26.22 -21.27 -11.57
N ALA A 177 26.88 -21.22 -12.73
CA ALA A 177 28.32 -21.11 -12.77
C ALA A 177 28.71 -19.87 -11.95
N VAL A 178 29.46 -20.07 -10.87
CA VAL A 178 29.79 -19.03 -9.89
C VAL A 178 30.35 -17.81 -10.61
N ALA A 179 31.20 -18.02 -11.63
CA ALA A 179 31.88 -16.98 -12.40
C ALA A 179 31.07 -16.37 -13.58
N SER A 180 29.74 -16.55 -13.64
CA SER A 180 28.91 -16.01 -14.72
C SER A 180 27.74 -15.17 -14.20
N PRO A 181 27.14 -14.28 -15.01
CA PRO A 181 25.89 -13.60 -14.67
C PRO A 181 24.72 -14.58 -14.49
N VAL A 182 23.67 -14.19 -13.76
CA VAL A 182 22.49 -15.05 -13.56
C VAL A 182 21.76 -15.24 -14.90
N PRO A 183 21.53 -16.48 -15.37
CA PRO A 183 20.58 -16.69 -16.46
C PRO A 183 19.16 -16.33 -16.02
N ILE A 184 18.38 -15.66 -16.87
CA ILE A 184 16.96 -15.32 -16.58
C ILE A 184 16.13 -16.54 -16.17
N THR A 185 16.47 -17.72 -16.69
CA THR A 185 15.82 -18.99 -16.34
C THR A 185 15.96 -19.37 -14.88
N LYS A 186 16.96 -18.87 -14.15
CA LYS A 186 17.07 -19.08 -12.70
C LYS A 186 16.04 -18.28 -11.94
N ILE A 187 15.79 -17.05 -12.37
CA ILE A 187 14.78 -16.17 -11.77
C ILE A 187 13.40 -16.74 -12.04
N THR A 188 13.06 -16.99 -13.31
CA THR A 188 11.72 -17.46 -13.70
C THR A 188 11.40 -18.83 -13.09
N LYS A 189 12.36 -19.77 -13.06
CA LYS A 189 12.15 -21.06 -12.40
C LYS A 189 11.98 -20.91 -10.89
N ALA A 190 12.78 -20.09 -10.21
CA ALA A 190 12.68 -19.91 -8.77
C ALA A 190 11.30 -19.35 -8.37
N VAL A 191 10.78 -18.34 -9.09
CA VAL A 191 9.47 -17.76 -8.79
C VAL A 191 8.29 -18.62 -9.30
N ALA A 192 8.52 -19.54 -10.25
CA ALA A 192 7.46 -20.43 -10.75
C ALA A 192 6.96 -21.41 -9.67
N PHE A 193 7.79 -21.77 -8.69
CA PHE A 193 7.41 -22.64 -7.57
C PHE A 193 6.55 -21.94 -6.52
N CYS A 194 6.49 -20.60 -6.52
CA CYS A 194 5.61 -19.88 -5.62
C CYS A 194 4.16 -20.26 -5.94
N PRO A 195 3.42 -20.87 -5.00
CA PRO A 195 2.02 -21.22 -5.23
C PRO A 195 1.21 -19.96 -5.45
N GLY A 196 0.25 -20.02 -6.36
CA GLY A 196 -0.75 -18.96 -6.47
C GLY A 196 -1.62 -18.97 -5.23
N THR A 197 -1.92 -17.79 -4.69
CA THR A 197 -2.98 -17.64 -3.69
C THR A 197 -4.31 -17.47 -4.40
N MET A 198 -5.30 -18.31 -4.11
CA MET A 198 -6.66 -18.11 -4.62
C MET A 198 -7.44 -17.16 -3.72
N ASN A 199 -8.11 -16.17 -4.34
CA ASN A 199 -9.20 -15.37 -3.78
C ASN A 199 -8.96 -14.82 -2.38
N ALA A 200 -7.89 -14.06 -2.20
CA ALA A 200 -7.70 -13.34 -0.96
C ALA A 200 -7.54 -11.86 -1.19
N GLU A 201 -8.39 -11.09 -0.51
CA GLU A 201 -8.19 -9.66 -0.29
C GLU A 201 -6.80 -9.44 0.31
N LEU A 202 -6.07 -8.48 -0.25
CA LEU A 202 -4.79 -8.07 0.31
C LEU A 202 -5.07 -7.18 1.52
N THR A 203 -4.62 -7.62 2.70
CA THR A 203 -4.71 -6.85 3.94
C THR A 203 -3.32 -6.49 4.43
N SER A 204 -3.23 -5.46 5.28
CA SER A 204 -1.98 -5.08 5.96
C SER A 204 -1.35 -6.28 6.67
N GLN A 205 -2.14 -7.06 7.41
CA GLN A 205 -1.68 -8.26 8.12
C GLN A 205 -1.11 -9.33 7.18
N ARG A 206 -1.74 -9.55 6.01
CA ARG A 206 -1.28 -10.54 5.02
C ARG A 206 0.06 -10.16 4.40
N LEU A 207 0.35 -8.86 4.30
CA LEU A 207 1.63 -8.36 3.82
C LEU A 207 2.69 -8.28 4.94
N GLU A 208 2.29 -7.93 6.16
CA GLU A 208 3.17 -7.78 7.33
C GLU A 208 3.69 -9.13 7.86
N ALA A 209 2.87 -10.17 7.83
CA ALA A 209 3.22 -11.51 8.30
C ALA A 209 4.48 -12.11 7.63
N PRO A 210 4.58 -12.17 6.28
CA PRO A 210 5.78 -12.69 5.62
C PRO A 210 7.00 -11.79 5.86
N LEU A 211 6.86 -10.46 5.89
CA LEU A 211 7.96 -9.54 6.19
C LEU A 211 8.53 -9.81 7.58
N SER A 212 7.66 -9.90 8.60
CA SER A 212 8.06 -10.23 9.97
C SER A 212 8.74 -11.61 10.06
N GLY A 213 8.27 -12.58 9.27
CA GLY A 213 8.88 -13.90 9.17
C GLY A 213 10.28 -13.88 8.53
N LEU A 214 10.53 -12.99 7.57
CA LEU A 214 11.84 -12.79 6.96
C LEU A 214 12.80 -12.04 7.89
N THR A 215 12.33 -11.02 8.60
CA THR A 215 13.13 -10.31 9.62
C THR A 215 13.68 -11.28 10.66
N ARG A 216 12.85 -12.21 11.15
CA ARG A 216 13.26 -13.23 12.14
C ARG A 216 14.26 -14.26 11.60
N GLN A 217 14.36 -14.41 10.28
CA GLN A 217 15.34 -15.29 9.64
C GLN A 217 16.67 -14.60 9.36
N MET A 218 16.77 -13.29 9.57
CA MET A 218 18.00 -12.55 9.38
C MET A 218 19.00 -12.86 10.50
N LYS A 219 20.23 -13.19 10.14
CA LYS A 219 21.32 -13.46 11.07
C LYS A 219 22.44 -12.45 10.88
N ILE A 220 22.84 -11.77 11.95
CA ILE A 220 23.98 -10.86 11.95
C ILE A 220 25.24 -11.64 12.24
N VAL A 221 26.21 -11.59 11.34
CA VAL A 221 27.52 -12.24 11.48
C VAL A 221 28.62 -11.24 11.13
N GLY A 222 29.40 -10.85 12.14
CA GLY A 222 30.33 -9.75 12.01
C GLY A 222 29.57 -8.44 11.79
N THR A 223 29.86 -7.76 10.67
CA THR A 223 29.20 -6.52 10.28
C THR A 223 28.09 -6.74 9.24
N ASP A 224 27.82 -7.98 8.84
CA ASP A 224 26.94 -8.28 7.72
C ASP A 224 25.75 -9.12 8.18
N GLY A 225 24.65 -9.01 7.45
CA GLY A 225 23.39 -9.72 7.68
C GLY A 225 23.22 -10.81 6.64
N TYR A 226 22.68 -11.95 7.04
CA TYR A 226 22.46 -13.09 6.15
C TYR A 226 21.03 -13.57 6.29
N LEU A 227 20.33 -13.63 5.16
CA LEU A 227 19.03 -14.26 5.07
C LEU A 227 19.24 -15.73 4.66
N LYS A 228 18.67 -16.67 5.43
CA LYS A 228 18.89 -18.13 5.36
C LYS A 228 20.28 -18.60 5.83
N GLU A 229 20.52 -19.91 5.72
CA GLU A 229 21.64 -20.61 6.34
C GLU A 229 22.92 -20.55 5.50
N PHE A 230 24.04 -20.50 6.21
CA PHE A 230 25.38 -20.69 5.69
C PHE A 230 26.23 -21.50 6.69
N LYS A 231 27.30 -22.13 6.22
CA LYS A 231 28.30 -22.83 7.04
C LYS A 231 29.18 -21.79 7.72
N ALA A 232 29.19 -21.82 9.05
CA ALA A 232 29.85 -20.81 9.89
C ALA A 232 31.32 -20.51 9.53
N THR A 233 32.06 -21.47 8.95
CA THR A 233 33.47 -21.33 8.59
C THR A 233 33.73 -20.43 7.38
N LYS A 234 32.78 -20.27 6.45
CA LYS A 234 32.87 -19.32 5.35
C LYS A 234 31.61 -18.48 5.29
N ARG A 235 31.76 -17.17 5.53
CA ARG A 235 30.67 -16.17 5.50
C ARG A 235 30.27 -15.81 4.05
N SER A 236 30.09 -16.83 3.20
CA SER A 236 29.75 -16.66 1.78
C SER A 236 28.52 -17.50 1.42
N CYS A 237 27.75 -16.99 0.47
CA CYS A 237 26.51 -17.62 0.01
C CYS A 237 26.70 -18.59 -1.17
N GLU A 238 27.93 -19.08 -1.38
CA GLU A 238 28.31 -19.90 -2.53
C GLU A 238 28.62 -21.37 -2.16
N ASP A 239 28.45 -22.26 -3.14
CA ASP A 239 28.82 -23.67 -3.10
C ASP A 239 28.25 -24.45 -1.90
N SER A 240 29.08 -25.28 -1.27
CA SER A 240 28.73 -26.06 -0.08
C SER A 240 28.60 -25.20 1.18
N ASN A 241 28.85 -23.88 1.09
CA ASN A 241 28.80 -22.97 2.24
C ASN A 241 27.40 -22.45 2.51
N GLY A 242 26.41 -22.69 1.66
CA GLY A 242 25.01 -22.42 1.96
C GLY A 242 24.29 -21.61 0.89
N LEU A 243 22.99 -21.44 1.11
CA LEU A 243 22.09 -20.71 0.22
C LEU A 243 21.54 -19.52 1.00
N CYS A 244 22.17 -18.37 0.79
CA CYS A 244 21.83 -17.15 1.48
C CYS A 244 21.85 -15.92 0.58
N VAL A 245 21.33 -14.83 1.13
CA VAL A 245 21.56 -13.49 0.61
C VAL A 245 22.29 -12.71 1.68
N LYS A 246 23.41 -12.09 1.30
CA LYS A 246 24.22 -11.27 2.20
C LYS A 246 23.80 -9.81 2.07
N TYR A 247 23.65 -9.14 3.21
CA TYR A 247 23.43 -7.71 3.33
C TYR A 247 24.64 -7.07 4.00
N THR A 248 25.45 -6.37 3.21
CA THR A 248 26.69 -5.75 3.69
C THR A 248 26.40 -4.65 4.70
N SER A 249 27.19 -4.58 5.78
CA SER A 249 27.04 -3.57 6.83
C SER A 249 25.68 -3.60 7.55
N PHE A 250 24.97 -4.73 7.54
CA PHE A 250 23.71 -4.88 8.27
C PHE A 250 23.98 -5.08 9.77
N THR A 251 23.64 -4.08 10.56
CA THR A 251 23.79 -4.08 12.03
C THR A 251 22.46 -4.28 12.75
N GLY A 252 21.35 -4.31 12.02
CA GLY A 252 20.00 -4.41 12.58
C GLY A 252 19.49 -3.10 13.19
N LYS A 253 20.14 -1.96 12.94
CA LYS A 253 19.77 -0.62 13.45
C LYS A 253 20.41 0.49 12.61
N ASP A 254 20.11 1.75 12.91
CA ASP A 254 20.82 2.94 12.40
C ASP A 254 20.92 3.01 10.85
N GLY A 255 19.81 2.78 10.14
CA GLY A 255 19.79 2.80 8.66
C GLY A 255 20.41 1.56 8.01
N LYS A 256 20.65 0.51 8.81
CA LYS A 256 21.28 -0.77 8.43
C LYS A 256 20.47 -1.96 8.97
N ALA A 257 19.16 -1.79 9.05
CA ALA A 257 18.20 -2.80 9.48
C ALA A 257 17.42 -3.39 8.29
N PHE A 258 16.45 -4.28 8.58
CA PHE A 258 15.72 -4.99 7.54
C PHE A 258 14.78 -4.05 6.78
N GLU A 259 14.15 -3.14 7.50
CA GLU A 259 13.29 -2.07 7.01
C GLU A 259 14.01 -1.06 6.09
N ASP A 260 15.35 -1.01 6.13
CA ASP A 260 16.16 -0.13 5.27
C ASP A 260 16.49 -0.78 3.91
N ILE A 261 16.17 -2.06 3.74
CA ILE A 261 16.29 -2.72 2.45
C ILE A 261 15.20 -2.16 1.52
N PRO A 262 15.53 -1.61 0.33
CA PRO A 262 14.57 -0.84 -0.47
C PRO A 262 13.25 -1.55 -0.76
N TRP A 263 13.30 -2.83 -1.16
CA TRP A 263 12.07 -3.58 -1.43
C TRP A 263 11.28 -3.88 -0.15
N VAL A 264 11.94 -4.04 1.00
CA VAL A 264 11.26 -4.20 2.29
C VAL A 264 10.57 -2.91 2.69
N ASN A 265 11.30 -1.79 2.60
CA ASN A 265 10.79 -0.47 2.91
C ASN A 265 9.51 -0.17 2.13
N THR A 266 9.54 -0.39 0.81
CA THR A 266 8.35 -0.21 -0.04
C THR A 266 7.18 -1.06 0.44
N LEU A 267 7.39 -2.34 0.75
CA LEU A 267 6.30 -3.20 1.24
C LEU A 267 5.79 -2.79 2.62
N LEU A 268 6.65 -2.30 3.53
CA LEU A 268 6.24 -1.76 4.84
C LEU A 268 5.42 -0.47 4.71
N THR A 269 5.73 0.38 3.74
CA THR A 269 4.89 1.54 3.40
C THR A 269 3.49 1.08 2.98
N GLN A 270 3.40 0.06 2.11
CA GLN A 270 2.10 -0.51 1.70
C GLN A 270 1.35 -1.16 2.87
N VAL A 271 2.04 -1.77 3.84
CA VAL A 271 1.40 -2.26 5.08
C VAL A 271 0.74 -1.12 5.84
N THR A 272 1.38 0.05 5.90
CA THR A 272 0.87 1.23 6.60
C THR A 272 -0.32 1.85 5.87
N GLU A 273 -0.28 1.93 4.54
CA GLU A 273 -1.38 2.43 3.72
C GLU A 273 -2.62 1.52 3.74
N LEU A 274 -2.45 0.24 4.11
CA LEU A 274 -3.53 -0.74 4.25
C LEU A 274 -4.09 -0.86 5.68
N LYS A 275 -3.58 -0.09 6.66
CA LYS A 275 -4.07 -0.07 8.05
C LYS A 275 -5.19 0.97 8.21
#